data_AF-A0A7X4JDN3-F1
#
_entry.id   AF-A0A7X4JDN3-F1
#
_cell.length_a   1.000
_cell.length_b   1.000
_cell.length_c   1.000
_cell.angle_alpha   90.00
_cell.angle_beta   90.00
_cell.angle_gamma   90.00
#
_symmetry.space_group_name_H-M   'P 1'
#
loop_
_entity.id
_entity.type
_entity.pdbx_description
1 polymer ?
#
loop_
_entity_poly.entity_id
_entity_poly.type
_entity_poly.pdbx_seq_one_letter_code
_entity_poly.pdbx_strand_id
1 'polypeptide(L)'
;MMVHRIIAGLLLAASAASWGQDHGAAVAELAPADNDIGDIASLQRGAKFFVNYCLGCHSAQYVRYSRLGEDLGLTDAQVVENLMFGAGQLHDTMVSSMRPEDGAVWFGVAPPDLSLIARSRGVDYLYNYMRGFYADPSRPTGSNNLWLENTAMPDVLWELGGTRSAVFSEHDEDGIVTRSLEHFETIREGALNEDE
;
A
#
# COMPACT_ATOMS: atom_id res chain seq x y z
N MET A 1 -19.46 15.44 -74.62
CA MET A 1 -19.57 16.40 -73.50
C MET A 1 -20.40 15.76 -72.39
N MET A 2 -20.13 16.14 -71.14
CA MET A 2 -20.72 15.66 -69.87
C MET A 2 -20.17 14.35 -69.30
N VAL A 3 -19.05 14.53 -68.59
CA VAL A 3 -18.54 13.67 -67.53
C VAL A 3 -19.50 13.73 -66.34
N HIS A 4 -20.06 12.61 -65.89
CA HIS A 4 -20.71 12.51 -64.57
C HIS A 4 -19.93 11.52 -63.71
N ARG A 5 -19.23 12.08 -62.72
CA ARG A 5 -18.43 11.36 -61.72
C ARG A 5 -19.40 10.83 -60.66
N ILE A 6 -19.53 9.51 -60.55
CA ILE A 6 -20.22 8.87 -59.42
C ILE A 6 -19.16 8.68 -58.32
N ILE A 7 -19.20 9.54 -57.31
CA ILE A 7 -18.37 9.42 -56.10
C ILE A 7 -19.14 8.53 -55.12
N ALA A 8 -18.65 7.32 -54.91
CA ALA A 8 -19.10 6.43 -53.85
C ALA A 8 -18.66 7.02 -52.50
N GLY A 9 -19.64 7.47 -51.69
CA GLY A 9 -19.39 7.92 -50.33
C GLY A 9 -19.15 6.73 -49.40
N LEU A 10 -17.89 6.51 -49.03
CA LEU A 10 -17.51 5.61 -47.96
C LEU A 10 -17.73 6.36 -46.63
N LEU A 11 -18.85 6.09 -45.95
CA LEU A 11 -19.08 6.55 -44.57
C LEU A 11 -18.18 5.75 -43.63
N LEU A 12 -17.01 6.30 -43.31
CA LEU A 12 -16.21 5.85 -42.17
C LEU A 12 -16.94 6.29 -40.89
N ALA A 13 -17.63 5.35 -40.26
CA ALA A 13 -18.03 5.49 -38.86
C ALA A 13 -16.75 5.46 -38.00
N ALA A 14 -16.30 6.64 -37.58
CA ALA A 14 -15.27 6.75 -36.56
C ALA A 14 -15.87 6.33 -35.22
N SER A 15 -15.60 5.09 -34.81
CA SER A 15 -15.82 4.64 -33.45
C SER A 15 -14.90 5.47 -32.55
N ALA A 16 -15.46 6.48 -31.89
CA ALA A 16 -14.78 7.14 -30.78
C ALA A 16 -14.62 6.09 -29.67
N ALA A 17 -13.44 5.50 -29.60
CA ALA A 17 -13.03 4.78 -28.41
C ALA A 17 -12.93 5.82 -27.30
N SER A 18 -13.87 5.79 -26.36
CA SER A 18 -13.77 6.54 -25.12
C SER A 18 -12.64 5.93 -24.31
N TRP A 19 -11.46 6.54 -24.35
CA TRP A 19 -10.42 6.24 -23.38
C TRP A 19 -10.95 6.74 -22.03
N GLY A 20 -11.20 5.82 -21.11
CA GLY A 20 -11.50 6.18 -19.73
C GLY A 20 -10.34 7.02 -19.20
N GLN A 21 -10.63 8.25 -18.80
CA GLN A 21 -9.67 9.09 -18.11
C GLN A 21 -9.58 8.57 -16.68
N ASP A 22 -8.50 7.84 -16.40
CA ASP A 22 -8.11 7.52 -15.04
C ASP A 22 -7.53 8.81 -14.44
N HIS A 23 -8.38 9.59 -13.76
CA HIS A 23 -7.98 10.79 -13.04
C HIS A 23 -7.29 10.38 -11.73
N GLY A 24 -6.17 9.68 -11.85
CA GLY A 24 -5.30 9.40 -10.71
C GLY A 24 -4.87 10.73 -10.10
N ALA A 25 -4.93 10.83 -8.76
CA ALA A 25 -4.41 12.01 -8.08
C ALA A 25 -2.94 12.22 -8.49
N ALA A 26 -2.56 13.46 -8.83
CA ALA A 26 -1.17 13.86 -8.93
C ALA A 26 -0.60 13.82 -7.51
N VAL A 27 -0.09 12.66 -7.12
CA VAL A 27 0.59 12.47 -5.85
C VAL A 27 1.93 13.20 -5.94
N ALA A 28 2.30 13.92 -4.88
CA ALA A 28 3.61 14.57 -4.76
C ALA A 28 4.76 13.58 -5.01
N GLU A 29 6.00 14.04 -5.16
CA GLU A 29 7.13 13.12 -5.16
C GLU A 29 7.17 12.31 -3.85
N LEU A 30 7.59 11.04 -3.94
CA LEU A 30 7.74 10.17 -2.77
C LEU A 30 8.72 10.82 -1.78
N ALA A 31 8.26 11.03 -0.54
CA ALA A 31 9.17 11.43 0.53
C ALA A 31 10.19 10.30 0.80
N PRO A 32 11.48 10.61 1.02
CA PRO A 32 12.45 9.58 1.34
C PRO A 32 12.11 8.90 2.67
N ALA A 33 12.29 7.59 2.75
CA ALA A 33 12.08 6.83 3.98
C ALA A 33 13.21 7.03 5.00
N ASP A 34 14.39 7.47 4.56
CA ASP A 34 15.59 7.73 5.36
C ASP A 34 15.94 6.60 6.35
N ASN A 35 15.67 5.35 5.97
CA ASN A 35 15.90 4.20 6.84
C ASN A 35 17.37 3.75 6.82
N ASP A 36 17.91 3.46 8.01
CA ASP A 36 19.24 2.89 8.18
C ASP A 36 19.16 1.39 8.49
N ILE A 37 19.76 0.55 7.63
CA ILE A 37 19.84 -0.90 7.84
C ILE A 37 20.85 -1.30 8.93
N GLY A 38 21.67 -0.37 9.40
CA GLY A 38 22.57 -0.54 10.55
C GLY A 38 21.92 -0.24 11.90
N ASP A 39 20.76 0.43 11.93
CA ASP A 39 20.03 0.72 13.17
C ASP A 39 19.24 -0.50 13.63
N ILE A 40 19.92 -1.35 14.41
CA ILE A 40 19.32 -2.57 14.98
C ILE A 40 18.09 -2.27 15.84
N ALA A 41 18.04 -1.15 16.56
CA ALA A 41 16.88 -0.81 17.39
C ALA A 41 15.67 -0.48 16.52
N SER A 42 15.87 0.26 15.42
CA SER A 42 14.83 0.51 14.42
C SER A 42 14.35 -0.78 13.77
N LEU A 43 15.26 -1.66 13.36
CA LEU A 43 14.91 -2.95 12.76
C LEU A 43 14.14 -3.87 13.73
N GLN A 44 14.48 -3.86 15.02
CA GLN A 44 13.72 -4.59 16.05
C GLN A 44 12.29 -4.04 16.20
N ARG A 45 12.10 -2.71 16.17
CA ARG A 45 10.76 -2.10 16.14
C ARG A 45 10.00 -2.50 14.88
N GLY A 46 10.66 -2.46 13.72
CA GLY A 46 10.09 -2.91 12.45
C GLY A 46 9.64 -4.37 12.49
N ALA A 47 10.46 -5.27 13.03
CA ALA A 47 10.10 -6.68 13.21
C ALA A 47 8.88 -6.85 14.14
N LYS A 48 8.85 -6.12 15.27
CA LYS A 48 7.70 -6.08 16.18
C LYS A 48 6.44 -5.61 15.44
N PHE A 49 6.49 -4.51 14.70
CA PHE A 49 5.31 -4.03 13.97
C PHE A 49 4.86 -5.00 12.89
N PHE A 50 5.79 -5.58 12.14
CA PHE A 50 5.47 -6.55 11.11
C PHE A 50 4.72 -7.77 11.68
N VAL A 51 5.20 -8.36 12.78
CA VAL A 51 4.53 -9.54 13.36
C VAL A 51 3.17 -9.23 13.97
N ASN A 52 2.98 -8.02 14.52
CA ASN A 52 1.76 -7.64 15.21
C ASN A 52 0.67 -7.10 14.27
N TYR A 53 1.05 -6.41 13.19
CA TYR A 53 0.09 -5.70 12.31
C TYR A 53 0.03 -6.27 10.89
N CYS A 54 1.10 -6.91 10.40
CA CYS A 54 1.20 -7.31 9.00
C CYS A 54 1.07 -8.82 8.82
N LEU A 55 1.73 -9.61 9.66
CA LEU A 55 1.85 -11.07 9.50
C LEU A 55 0.49 -11.80 9.51
N GLY A 56 -0.51 -11.21 10.16
CA GLY A 56 -1.88 -11.74 10.14
C GLY A 56 -2.48 -11.87 8.73
N CYS A 57 -2.04 -11.05 7.77
CA CYS A 57 -2.52 -11.09 6.37
C CYS A 57 -1.40 -11.36 5.36
N HIS A 58 -0.17 -10.92 5.66
CA HIS A 58 0.95 -10.94 4.74
C HIS A 58 2.05 -11.89 5.20
N SER A 59 2.48 -12.78 4.32
CA SER A 59 3.67 -13.61 4.56
C SER A 59 4.95 -12.82 4.30
N ALA A 60 6.04 -13.28 4.93
CA ALA A 60 7.41 -13.06 4.48
C ALA A 60 8.07 -14.43 4.33
N GLN A 61 7.55 -15.21 3.37
CA GLN A 61 7.85 -16.63 3.21
C GLN A 61 9.33 -16.99 2.93
N TYR A 62 10.17 -16.01 2.59
CA TYR A 62 11.62 -16.23 2.44
C TYR A 62 12.44 -15.84 3.68
N VAL A 63 11.79 -15.34 4.73
CA VAL A 63 12.44 -14.94 5.99
C VAL A 63 12.20 -16.03 7.04
N ARG A 64 13.29 -16.57 7.61
CA ARG A 64 13.25 -17.50 8.75
C ARG A 64 13.38 -16.76 10.07
N TYR A 65 12.65 -17.19 11.10
CA TYR A 65 12.70 -16.58 12.43
C TYR A 65 14.11 -16.60 13.05
N SER A 66 14.81 -17.73 12.96
CA SER A 66 16.22 -17.86 13.40
C SER A 66 17.13 -16.83 12.74
N ARG A 67 17.01 -16.66 11.42
CA ARG A 67 17.87 -15.71 10.70
C ARG A 67 17.53 -14.26 11.06
N LEU A 68 16.24 -13.94 11.16
CA LEU A 68 15.78 -12.64 11.65
C LEU A 68 16.36 -12.35 13.04
N GLY A 69 16.32 -13.32 13.96
CA GLY A 69 16.89 -13.18 15.29
C GLY A 69 18.39 -12.86 15.27
N GLU A 70 19.16 -13.63 14.50
CA GLU A 70 20.60 -13.43 14.33
C GLU A 70 20.93 -12.03 13.80
N ASP A 71 20.24 -11.61 12.73
CA ASP A 71 20.45 -10.30 12.10
C ASP A 71 20.07 -9.13 13.03
N LEU A 72 19.11 -9.34 13.94
CA LEU A 72 18.66 -8.34 14.91
C LEU A 72 19.37 -8.44 16.27
N GLY A 73 20.34 -9.34 16.44
CA GLY A 73 21.02 -9.55 17.72
C GLY A 73 20.11 -10.06 18.84
N LEU A 74 19.03 -10.76 18.50
CA LEU A 74 18.09 -11.37 19.44
C LEU A 74 18.49 -12.82 19.73
N THR A 75 18.29 -13.25 20.97
CA THR A 75 18.40 -14.68 21.32
C THR A 75 17.21 -15.46 20.78
N ASP A 76 17.40 -16.75 20.52
CA ASP A 76 16.32 -17.66 20.12
C ASP A 76 15.11 -17.58 21.06
N ALA A 77 15.34 -17.47 22.38
CA ALA A 77 14.29 -17.31 23.37
C ALA A 77 13.50 -16.02 23.16
N GLN A 78 14.18 -14.89 22.90
CA GLN A 78 13.51 -13.62 22.63
C GLN A 78 12.68 -13.69 21.33
N VAL A 79 13.18 -14.35 20.29
CA VAL A 79 12.44 -14.53 19.03
C VAL A 79 11.18 -15.37 19.27
N VAL A 80 11.30 -16.49 19.97
CA VAL A 80 10.17 -17.36 20.30
C VAL A 80 9.12 -16.62 21.12
N GLU A 81 9.55 -15.91 22.17
CA GLU A 81 8.66 -15.22 23.10
C GLU A 81 7.96 -14.00 22.47
N ASN A 82 8.65 -13.25 21.61
CA ASN A 82 8.17 -11.94 21.18
C ASN A 82 7.73 -11.87 19.71
N LEU A 83 8.13 -12.80 18.85
CA LEU A 83 7.91 -12.72 17.40
C LEU A 83 7.16 -13.93 16.81
N MET A 84 7.13 -15.08 17.51
CA MET A 84 6.60 -16.35 16.98
C MET A 84 5.20 -16.70 17.53
N PHE A 85 4.23 -15.79 17.46
CA PHE A 85 2.89 -16.03 18.03
C PHE A 85 2.10 -17.17 17.36
N GLY A 86 2.39 -17.50 16.10
CA GLY A 86 1.72 -18.56 15.33
C GLY A 86 2.65 -19.57 14.67
N ALA A 87 3.97 -19.47 14.91
CA ALA A 87 4.97 -20.34 14.30
C ALA A 87 5.26 -21.56 15.18
N GLY A 88 5.60 -22.70 14.57
CA GLY A 88 5.87 -23.94 15.30
C GLY A 88 7.34 -24.10 15.71
N GLN A 89 8.26 -23.69 14.84
CA GLN A 89 9.69 -23.93 14.99
C GLN A 89 10.50 -22.69 14.63
N LEU A 90 11.64 -22.50 15.31
CA LEU A 90 12.52 -21.35 15.08
C LEU A 90 13.08 -21.29 13.65
N HIS A 91 13.18 -22.43 12.98
CA HIS A 91 13.63 -22.49 11.59
C HIS A 91 12.50 -22.36 10.57
N ASP A 92 11.25 -22.23 11.01
CA ASP A 92 10.13 -21.94 10.12
C ASP A 92 10.29 -20.57 9.47
N THR A 93 9.63 -20.41 8.33
CA THR A 93 9.47 -19.13 7.65
C THR A 93 8.24 -18.39 8.16
N MET A 94 8.22 -17.08 7.99
CA MET A 94 7.10 -16.23 8.41
C MET A 94 5.94 -16.38 7.42
N VAL A 95 5.00 -17.27 7.71
CA VAL A 95 3.82 -17.55 6.88
C VAL A 95 2.58 -17.01 7.58
N SER A 96 1.78 -16.26 6.84
CA SER A 96 0.50 -15.77 7.33
C SER A 96 -0.48 -16.91 7.60
N SER A 97 -1.26 -16.78 8.66
CA SER A 97 -2.39 -17.67 8.92
C SER A 97 -3.56 -17.44 7.94
N MET A 98 -3.59 -16.30 7.24
CA MET A 98 -4.59 -16.02 6.22
C MET A 98 -4.27 -16.76 4.94
N ARG A 99 -5.22 -17.58 4.49
CA ARG A 99 -5.11 -18.25 3.20
C ARG A 99 -5.44 -17.27 2.06
N PRO A 100 -4.78 -17.35 0.90
CA PRO A 100 -5.03 -16.44 -0.22
C PRO A 100 -6.51 -16.38 -0.64
N GLU A 101 -7.23 -17.51 -0.61
CA GLU A 101 -8.65 -17.58 -0.92
C GLU A 101 -9.52 -16.79 0.07
N ASP A 102 -9.17 -16.80 1.35
CA ASP A 102 -9.90 -16.06 2.38
C ASP A 102 -9.69 -14.54 2.17
N GLY A 103 -8.44 -14.13 1.89
CA GLY A 103 -8.12 -12.75 1.57
C GLY A 103 -8.85 -12.24 0.32
N ALA A 104 -8.95 -13.05 -0.73
CA ALA A 104 -9.72 -12.71 -1.93
C ALA A 104 -11.22 -12.54 -1.65
N VAL A 105 -11.79 -13.34 -0.74
CA VAL A 105 -13.20 -13.20 -0.33
C VAL A 105 -13.42 -11.97 0.53
N TRP A 106 -12.50 -11.67 1.46
CA TRP A 106 -12.68 -10.58 2.43
C TRP A 106 -12.31 -9.20 1.90
N PHE A 107 -11.25 -9.12 1.08
CA PHE A 107 -10.69 -7.86 0.58
C PHE A 107 -10.79 -7.71 -0.94
N GLY A 108 -11.33 -8.71 -1.65
CA GLY A 108 -11.43 -8.72 -3.11
C GLY A 108 -10.14 -9.13 -3.83
N VAL A 109 -9.01 -9.22 -3.11
CA VAL A 109 -7.72 -9.68 -3.63
C VAL A 109 -6.91 -10.35 -2.53
N ALA A 110 -6.13 -11.36 -2.89
CA ALA A 110 -5.20 -11.98 -1.95
C ALA A 110 -4.09 -10.97 -1.56
N PRO A 111 -3.78 -10.81 -0.26
CA PRO A 111 -2.65 -10.01 0.18
C PRO A 111 -1.33 -10.53 -0.44
N PRO A 112 -0.46 -9.64 -0.95
CA PRO A 112 0.84 -10.06 -1.49
C PRO A 112 1.78 -10.57 -0.38
N ASP A 113 2.68 -11.49 -0.75
CA ASP A 113 3.85 -11.81 0.06
C ASP A 113 4.83 -10.62 0.07
N LEU A 114 5.36 -10.31 1.24
CA LEU A 114 6.19 -9.12 1.48
C LEU A 114 7.69 -9.44 1.54
N SER A 115 8.11 -10.68 1.29
CA SER A 115 9.53 -11.08 1.42
C SER A 115 10.50 -10.19 0.65
N LEU A 116 10.08 -9.68 -0.51
CA LEU A 116 10.89 -8.87 -1.41
C LEU A 116 10.23 -7.53 -1.78
N ILE A 117 9.23 -7.09 -1.00
CA ILE A 117 8.43 -5.91 -1.38
C ILE A 117 9.26 -4.63 -1.41
N ALA A 118 10.20 -4.47 -0.47
CA ALA A 118 11.12 -3.33 -0.46
C ALA A 118 12.02 -3.30 -1.70
N ARG A 119 12.38 -4.47 -2.26
CA ARG A 119 13.17 -4.57 -3.49
C ARG A 119 12.34 -4.32 -4.74
N SER A 120 11.07 -4.73 -4.76
CA SER A 120 10.21 -4.61 -5.94
C SER A 120 9.54 -3.24 -6.07
N ARG A 121 9.26 -2.57 -4.96
CA ARG A 121 8.59 -1.26 -4.93
C ARG A 121 9.47 -0.10 -4.45
N GLY A 122 10.54 -0.39 -3.71
CA GLY A 122 11.38 0.63 -3.05
C GLY A 122 10.92 0.94 -1.63
N VAL A 123 11.85 1.35 -0.77
CA VAL A 123 11.58 1.68 0.64
C VAL A 123 10.75 2.95 0.77
N ASP A 124 10.99 3.95 -0.07
CA ASP A 124 10.24 5.20 -0.09
C ASP A 124 8.77 4.95 -0.42
N TYR A 125 8.48 4.06 -1.37
CA TYR A 125 7.10 3.65 -1.67
C TYR A 125 6.42 3.05 -0.44
N LEU A 126 7.09 2.17 0.31
CA LEU A 126 6.50 1.54 1.50
C LEU A 126 6.21 2.57 2.59
N TYR A 127 7.17 3.45 2.87
CA TYR A 127 7.01 4.53 3.83
C TYR A 127 5.81 5.41 3.50
N ASN A 128 5.76 5.88 2.25
CA ASN A 128 4.67 6.73 1.78
C ASN A 128 3.33 6.01 1.70
N TYR A 129 3.31 4.74 1.29
CA TYR A 129 2.10 3.93 1.28
C TYR A 129 1.52 3.77 2.69
N MET A 130 2.34 3.51 3.72
CA MET A 130 1.86 3.47 5.11
C MET A 130 1.39 4.84 5.62
N ARG A 131 2.01 5.94 5.19
CA ARG A 131 1.67 7.31 5.61
C ARG A 131 0.53 7.95 4.80
N GLY A 132 0.15 7.33 3.69
CA GLY A 132 -0.80 7.86 2.71
C GLY A 132 -2.25 7.43 2.91
N PHE A 133 -2.56 6.72 4.00
CA PHE A 133 -3.93 6.31 4.31
C PHE A 133 -4.78 7.50 4.76
N TYR A 134 -6.03 7.53 4.29
CA TYR A 134 -7.05 8.46 4.74
C TYR A 134 -8.42 7.79 4.80
N ALA A 135 -9.31 8.34 5.62
CA ALA A 135 -10.69 7.88 5.77
C ALA A 135 -11.48 8.15 4.49
N ASP A 136 -12.15 7.10 4.00
CA ASP A 136 -13.01 7.15 2.82
C ASP A 136 -14.18 6.19 3.03
N PRO A 137 -15.35 6.69 3.52
CA PRO A 137 -16.52 5.86 3.78
C PRO A 137 -17.13 5.21 2.53
N SER A 138 -16.72 5.62 1.32
CA SER A 138 -17.16 4.98 0.08
C SER A 138 -16.46 3.64 -0.18
N ARG A 139 -15.32 3.39 0.48
CA ARG A 139 -14.54 2.16 0.34
C ARG A 139 -15.03 1.07 1.28
N PRO A 140 -14.95 -0.23 0.88
CA PRO A 140 -15.35 -1.34 1.76
C PRO A 140 -14.62 -1.38 3.11
N THR A 141 -13.35 -0.96 3.13
CA THR A 141 -12.51 -0.90 4.33
C THR A 141 -12.63 0.42 5.09
N GLY A 142 -13.44 1.37 4.60
CA GLY A 142 -13.56 2.72 5.17
C GLY A 142 -12.32 3.59 5.01
N SER A 143 -11.31 3.15 4.24
CA SER A 143 -10.06 3.87 4.00
C SER A 143 -9.61 3.74 2.55
N ASN A 144 -8.85 4.73 2.09
CA ASN A 144 -8.22 4.77 0.79
C ASN A 144 -6.77 5.25 0.94
N ASN A 145 -5.99 5.27 -0.15
CA ASN A 145 -4.58 5.61 -0.10
C ASN A 145 -4.18 6.53 -1.25
N LEU A 146 -3.28 7.47 -0.97
CA LEU A 146 -2.77 8.42 -1.96
C LEU A 146 -1.91 7.78 -3.06
N TRP A 147 -1.15 6.74 -2.72
CA TRP A 147 -0.16 6.12 -3.61
C TRP A 147 -0.70 4.88 -4.33
N LEU A 148 -1.78 4.32 -3.80
CA LEU A 148 -2.53 3.23 -4.42
C LEU A 148 -4.02 3.50 -4.23
N GLU A 149 -4.58 4.24 -5.17
CA GLU A 149 -6.01 4.54 -5.17
C GLU A 149 -6.82 3.25 -5.19
N ASN A 150 -7.94 3.26 -4.48
CA ASN A 150 -8.85 2.12 -4.34
C ASN A 150 -8.18 0.89 -3.71
N THR A 151 -7.15 1.11 -2.88
CA THR A 151 -6.47 0.05 -2.12
C THR A 151 -7.47 -0.89 -1.44
N ALA A 152 -7.17 -2.19 -1.51
CA ALA A 152 -7.91 -3.22 -0.78
C ALA A 152 -7.46 -3.36 0.67
N MET A 153 -6.23 -2.90 0.98
CA MET A 153 -5.69 -2.94 2.34
C MET A 153 -6.42 -1.91 3.20
N PRO A 154 -6.93 -2.27 4.39
CA PRO A 154 -7.39 -1.30 5.36
C PRO A 154 -6.22 -0.49 5.92
N ASP A 155 -6.49 0.69 6.49
CA ASP A 155 -5.53 1.35 7.36
C ASP A 155 -5.34 0.50 8.62
N VAL A 156 -4.24 -0.26 8.69
CA VAL A 156 -3.94 -1.16 9.82
C VAL A 156 -3.21 -0.46 10.97
N LEU A 157 -2.72 0.75 10.75
CA LEU A 157 -1.95 1.51 11.75
C LEU A 157 -2.73 2.70 12.32
N TRP A 158 -4.02 2.82 12.01
CA TRP A 158 -4.87 3.94 12.41
C TRP A 158 -4.89 4.20 13.93
N GLU A 159 -4.77 3.16 14.77
CA GLU A 159 -4.69 3.33 16.23
C GLU A 159 -3.36 3.98 16.66
N LEU A 160 -2.30 3.74 15.90
CA LEU A 160 -0.96 4.27 16.17
C LEU A 160 -0.80 5.67 15.57
N GLY A 161 -1.09 5.84 14.29
CA GLY A 161 -0.85 7.08 13.53
C GLY A 161 -2.04 8.03 13.42
N GLY A 162 -3.18 7.63 14.00
CA GLY A 162 -4.44 8.38 13.94
C GLY A 162 -5.22 8.14 12.65
N THR A 163 -6.38 8.77 12.55
CA THR A 163 -7.23 8.77 11.34
C THR A 163 -7.34 10.17 10.79
N ARG A 164 -7.27 10.32 9.47
CA ARG A 164 -7.19 11.61 8.77
C ARG A 164 -8.15 11.62 7.57
N SER A 165 -8.70 12.76 7.21
CA SER A 165 -9.31 12.99 5.90
C SER A 165 -8.29 13.65 4.96
N ALA A 166 -8.40 13.37 3.67
CA ALA A 166 -7.59 14.02 2.65
C ALA A 166 -8.42 15.11 1.94
N VAL A 167 -7.91 16.33 1.94
CA VAL A 167 -8.49 17.48 1.23
C VAL A 167 -7.75 17.63 -0.09
N PHE A 168 -8.52 17.64 -1.18
CA PHE A 168 -7.96 17.71 -2.53
C PHE A 168 -8.49 18.92 -3.28
N SER A 169 -7.64 19.49 -4.12
CA SER A 169 -8.00 20.47 -5.14
C SER A 169 -8.07 19.80 -6.51
N GLU A 170 -8.91 20.36 -7.37
CA GLU A 170 -8.97 20.02 -8.79
C GLU A 170 -8.39 21.15 -9.61
N HIS A 171 -7.48 20.83 -10.51
CA HIS A 171 -6.87 21.75 -11.45
C HIS A 171 -7.18 21.28 -12.87
N ASP A 172 -7.92 22.10 -13.62
CA ASP A 172 -8.18 21.90 -15.04
C ASP A 172 -7.13 22.68 -15.83
N GLU A 173 -6.26 21.95 -16.52
CA GLU A 173 -5.33 22.50 -17.49
C GLU A 173 -5.57 21.83 -18.84
N ASP A 174 -6.00 22.61 -19.84
CA ASP A 174 -6.34 22.14 -21.20
C ASP A 174 -7.36 20.99 -21.27
N GLY A 175 -8.33 20.95 -20.34
CA GLY A 175 -9.36 19.91 -20.28
C GLY A 175 -8.90 18.62 -19.61
N ILE A 176 -7.68 18.60 -19.05
CA ILE A 176 -7.19 17.54 -18.19
C ILE A 176 -7.40 17.97 -16.75
N VAL A 177 -8.39 17.37 -16.10
CA VAL A 177 -8.60 17.56 -14.66
C VAL A 177 -7.60 16.71 -13.90
N THR A 178 -6.75 17.37 -13.11
CA THR A 178 -5.83 16.71 -12.17
C THR A 178 -6.29 16.98 -10.75
N ARG A 179 -6.26 15.94 -9.92
CA ARG A 179 -6.59 16.05 -8.50
C ARG A 179 -5.30 16.06 -7.70
N SER A 180 -5.03 17.10 -6.91
CA SER A 180 -3.85 17.18 -6.06
C SER A 180 -4.25 17.23 -4.59
N LEU A 181 -3.48 16.55 -3.74
CA LEU A 181 -3.66 16.68 -2.29
C LEU A 181 -3.23 18.09 -1.87
N GLU A 182 -4.12 18.82 -1.18
CA GLU A 182 -3.73 20.07 -0.53
C GLU A 182 -3.13 19.78 0.84
N HIS A 183 -3.84 19.04 1.69
CA HIS A 183 -3.40 18.66 3.03
C HIS A 183 -4.26 17.52 3.60
N PHE A 184 -3.80 16.98 4.73
CA PHE A 184 -4.60 16.11 5.57
C PHE A 184 -5.22 16.89 6.73
N GLU A 185 -6.45 16.55 7.10
CA GLU A 185 -7.09 17.01 8.33
C GLU A 185 -7.19 15.84 9.31
N THR A 186 -6.73 16.04 10.55
CA THR A 186 -6.83 14.99 11.58
C THR A 186 -8.27 14.84 12.05
N ILE A 187 -8.79 13.62 11.96
CA ILE A 187 -10.11 13.23 12.50
C ILE A 187 -9.93 12.70 13.93
N ARG A 188 -8.90 11.89 14.15
CA ARG A 188 -8.59 11.26 15.43
C ARG A 188 -7.08 11.13 15.60
N GLU A 189 -6.60 11.52 16.77
CA GLU A 189 -5.20 11.32 17.15
C GLU A 189 -4.87 9.84 17.42
N GLY A 190 -3.66 9.46 17.05
CA GLY A 190 -3.10 8.14 17.30
C GLY A 190 -2.45 8.02 18.67
N ALA A 191 -2.01 6.81 19.00
CA ALA A 191 -1.26 6.53 20.22
C ALA A 191 0.22 6.96 20.14
N LEU A 192 0.78 7.07 18.94
CA LEU A 192 2.14 7.55 18.70
C LEU A 192 2.12 9.05 18.43
N ASN A 193 3.18 9.73 18.86
CA ASN A 193 3.42 11.12 18.50
C ASN A 193 4.11 11.20 17.12
N GLU A 194 4.33 12.40 16.58
CA GLU A 194 4.90 12.57 15.23
C GLU A 194 6.34 12.04 15.07
N ASP A 195 7.08 11.93 16.17
CA ASP A 195 8.48 11.46 16.22
C ASP A 195 8.60 9.94 16.42
N GLU A 196 7.48 9.22 16.63
CA GLU A 196 7.41 7.77 16.87
C GLU A 196 6.78 6.98 15.71
#